data_AF-A0A855NAT2-F1
#
_entry.id   AF-A0A855NAT2-F1
#
_cell.length_a   1.000
_cell.length_b   1.000
_cell.length_c   1.000
_cell.angle_alpha   90.00
_cell.angle_beta   90.00
_cell.angle_gamma   90.00
#
_symmetry.space_group_name_H-M   'P 1'
#
loop_
_entity.id
_entity.type
_entity.pdbx_description
1 polymer ?
#
loop_
_entity_poly.entity_id
_entity_poly.type
_entity_poly.pdbx_seq_one_letter_code
_entity_poly.pdbx_strand_id
1 'polypeptide(L)'
;MSERHKKLDDISSALGISKAKRTTFKLEQIDEKEMKLTINRGNIDLANPWFGVSSSGEECALISAALFEALLNSLKNAQKENFELKLERSIWQHIPVDFGDVWSVAINEIKGKKFKKEPNLDQIIKKIKREHPNLFVDMQNLIHTNKEIQ
;
A
#
# COMPACT_ATOMS: atom_id res chain seq x y z
N MET A 1 14.21 -22.88 21.32
CA MET A 1 13.58 -22.71 20.00
C MET A 1 13.58 -21.22 19.68
N SER A 2 14.62 -20.74 18.99
CA SER A 2 15.05 -19.33 18.96
C SER A 2 14.14 -18.43 18.11
N GLU A 3 13.86 -17.21 18.57
CA GLU A 3 13.00 -16.18 17.95
C GLU A 3 13.25 -15.92 16.46
N ARG A 4 14.45 -16.19 15.95
CA ARG A 4 14.85 -15.96 14.55
C ARG A 4 14.11 -16.81 13.52
N HIS A 5 13.49 -17.91 13.93
CA HIS A 5 12.69 -18.70 12.97
C HIS A 5 11.27 -18.16 12.78
N LYS A 6 10.78 -17.29 13.67
CA LYS A 6 9.41 -16.75 13.58
C LYS A 6 9.24 -15.79 12.40
N LYS A 7 10.15 -14.85 12.20
CA LYS A 7 10.04 -13.86 11.11
C LYS A 7 10.02 -14.50 9.72
N LEU A 8 10.89 -15.48 9.48
CA LEU A 8 10.89 -16.24 8.24
C LEU A 8 9.60 -17.07 8.05
N ASP A 9 9.01 -17.54 9.15
CA ASP A 9 7.71 -18.23 9.11
C ASP A 9 6.57 -17.25 8.81
N ASP A 10 6.61 -16.04 9.36
CA ASP A 10 5.62 -14.98 9.12
C ASP A 10 5.65 -14.51 7.67
N ILE A 11 6.84 -14.26 7.12
CA ILE A 11 7.03 -13.85 5.72
C ILE A 11 6.58 -14.97 4.77
N SER A 12 6.96 -16.22 5.05
CA SER A 12 6.53 -17.38 4.26
C SER A 12 5.01 -17.51 4.25
N SER A 13 4.36 -17.28 5.40
CA SER A 13 2.90 -17.34 5.52
C SER A 13 2.21 -16.19 4.79
N ALA A 14 2.75 -14.97 4.90
CA ALA A 14 2.25 -13.80 4.18
C ALA A 14 2.34 -13.96 2.65
N LEU A 15 3.33 -14.71 2.17
CA LEU A 15 3.51 -15.03 0.74
C LEU A 15 2.72 -16.28 0.29
N GLY A 16 1.93 -16.90 1.18
CA GLY A 16 1.13 -18.10 0.86
C GLY A 16 1.96 -19.38 0.74
N ILE A 17 3.21 -19.38 1.19
CA ILE A 17 4.14 -20.51 1.08
C ILE A 17 4.06 -21.35 2.34
N SER A 18 3.51 -22.56 2.21
CA SER A 18 3.48 -23.52 3.31
C SER A 18 4.89 -23.95 3.73
N LYS A 19 5.09 -24.21 5.03
CA LYS A 19 6.36 -24.73 5.59
C LYS A 19 6.90 -25.98 4.88
N ALA A 20 6.01 -26.78 4.26
CA ALA A 20 6.37 -28.00 3.55
C ALA A 20 6.98 -27.74 2.16
N LYS A 21 6.62 -26.62 1.50
CA LYS A 21 7.12 -26.25 0.16
C LYS A 21 8.23 -25.19 0.20
N ARG A 22 8.65 -24.77 1.39
CA ARG A 22 9.65 -23.70 1.56
C ARG A 22 11.04 -24.19 1.18
N THR A 23 11.63 -23.58 0.17
CA THR A 23 13.06 -23.73 -0.11
C THR A 23 13.84 -22.88 0.89
N THR A 24 14.79 -23.50 1.60
CA THR A 24 15.67 -22.78 2.53
C THR A 24 17.12 -22.91 2.15
N PHE A 25 17.85 -21.78 2.16
CA PHE A 25 19.27 -21.74 1.87
C PHE A 25 20.09 -21.16 3.04
N LYS A 26 21.38 -21.44 3.03
CA LYS A 26 22.41 -20.72 3.78
C LYS A 26 23.31 -19.99 2.81
N LEU A 27 23.67 -18.77 3.15
CA LEU A 27 24.73 -18.02 2.48
C LEU A 27 25.97 -18.06 3.35
N GLU A 28 27.08 -18.52 2.77
CA GLU A 28 28.41 -18.48 3.37
C GLU A 28 29.32 -17.66 2.48
N GLN A 29 30.03 -16.68 3.05
CA GLN A 29 30.97 -15.87 2.28
C GLN A 29 32.27 -16.66 2.09
N ILE A 30 32.71 -16.82 0.83
CA ILE A 30 33.98 -17.45 0.50
C ILE A 30 35.07 -16.37 0.40
N ASP A 31 34.75 -15.24 -0.26
CA ASP A 31 35.63 -14.10 -0.53
C ASP A 31 34.80 -12.79 -0.57
N GLU A 32 35.44 -11.63 -0.75
CA GLU A 32 34.80 -10.34 -1.06
C GLU A 32 33.88 -10.40 -2.28
N LYS A 33 34.18 -11.25 -3.27
CA LYS A 33 33.40 -11.36 -4.52
C LYS A 33 32.58 -12.64 -4.65
N GLU A 34 32.77 -13.60 -3.76
CA GLU A 34 32.16 -14.92 -3.87
C GLU A 34 31.35 -15.28 -2.61
N MET A 35 30.10 -15.68 -2.85
CA MET A 35 29.25 -16.27 -1.82
C MET A 35 28.78 -17.65 -2.27
N LYS A 36 28.86 -18.61 -1.36
CA LYS A 36 28.31 -19.94 -1.52
C LYS A 36 26.87 -19.95 -1.04
N LEU A 37 25.96 -20.34 -1.93
CA LEU A 37 24.59 -20.64 -1.57
C LEU A 37 24.43 -22.16 -1.45
N THR A 38 24.06 -22.64 -0.26
CA THR A 38 23.75 -24.06 -0.03
C THR A 38 22.28 -24.23 0.31
N ILE A 39 21.56 -25.02 -0.48
CA ILE A 39 20.16 -25.34 -0.23
C ILE A 39 20.08 -26.44 0.82
N ASN A 40 19.51 -26.14 1.98
CA ASN A 40 19.35 -27.11 3.07
C ASN A 40 18.06 -27.93 2.92
N ARG A 41 17.06 -27.39 2.22
CA ARG A 41 15.74 -28.00 2.06
C ARG A 41 15.06 -27.45 0.82
N GLY A 42 14.48 -28.32 -0.01
CA GLY A 42 13.81 -27.96 -1.25
C GLY A 42 14.63 -28.30 -2.49
N ASN A 43 14.14 -27.87 -3.65
CA ASN A 43 14.81 -28.04 -4.95
C ASN A 43 15.16 -26.67 -5.53
N ILE A 44 16.08 -26.64 -6.50
CA ILE A 44 16.43 -25.44 -7.26
C ILE A 44 15.26 -25.10 -8.18
N ASP A 45 14.35 -24.25 -7.70
CA ASP A 45 13.25 -23.70 -8.47
C ASP A 45 13.04 -22.21 -8.15
N LEU A 46 13.41 -21.33 -9.07
CA LEU A 46 13.30 -19.86 -8.94
C LEU A 46 11.86 -19.34 -9.11
N ALA A 47 10.87 -20.21 -9.40
CA ALA A 47 9.47 -19.81 -9.44
C ALA A 47 8.95 -19.42 -8.05
N ASN A 48 9.53 -19.98 -6.98
CA ASN A 48 9.14 -19.70 -5.60
C ASN A 48 10.24 -18.93 -4.86
N PRO A 49 9.87 -18.00 -3.96
CA PRO A 49 10.81 -17.36 -3.04
C PRO A 49 11.59 -18.38 -2.22
N TRP A 50 12.91 -18.20 -2.14
CA TRP A 50 13.75 -18.95 -1.22
C TRP A 50 14.08 -18.09 -0.02
N PHE A 51 14.14 -18.70 1.15
CA PHE A 51 14.40 -17.99 2.40
C PHE A 51 15.66 -18.55 3.05
N GLY A 52 16.52 -17.66 3.53
CA GLY A 52 17.77 -18.08 4.12
C GLY A 52 18.23 -17.15 5.21
N VAL A 53 19.32 -17.57 5.83
CA VAL A 53 20.06 -16.75 6.79
C VAL A 53 21.47 -16.60 6.25
N SER A 54 21.97 -15.36 6.26
CA SER A 54 23.34 -15.04 5.90
C SER A 54 24.33 -15.45 6.99
N SER A 55 25.62 -15.47 6.66
CA SER A 55 26.72 -15.66 7.62
C SER A 55 26.67 -14.65 8.79
N SER A 56 26.16 -13.43 8.56
CA SER A 56 25.99 -12.39 9.58
C SER A 56 24.78 -12.62 10.49
N GLY A 57 23.96 -13.63 10.21
CA GLY A 57 22.73 -13.93 10.95
C GLY A 57 21.52 -13.13 10.49
N GLU A 58 21.62 -12.40 9.37
CA GLU A 58 20.51 -11.67 8.78
C GLU A 58 19.62 -12.57 7.93
N GLU A 59 18.32 -12.36 8.03
CA GLU A 59 17.32 -13.09 7.24
C GLU A 59 17.26 -12.50 5.84
N CYS A 60 17.40 -13.34 4.82
CA CYS A 60 17.40 -12.92 3.42
C CYS A 60 16.40 -13.75 2.62
N ALA A 61 15.83 -13.14 1.58
CA ALA A 61 15.00 -13.83 0.60
C ALA A 61 15.60 -13.67 -0.79
N LEU A 62 15.60 -14.76 -1.56
CA LEU A 62 15.96 -14.77 -2.96
C LEU A 62 14.69 -14.98 -3.78
N ILE A 63 14.40 -14.03 -4.66
CA ILE A 63 13.19 -13.99 -5.49
C ILE A 63 13.58 -13.63 -6.91
N SER A 64 12.83 -14.11 -7.89
CA SER A 64 13.01 -13.69 -9.28
C SER A 64 12.63 -12.21 -9.46
N ALA A 65 13.26 -11.53 -10.41
CA ALA A 65 12.96 -10.14 -10.72
C ALA A 65 11.48 -9.95 -11.10
N ALA A 66 10.90 -10.89 -11.85
CA ALA A 66 9.49 -10.87 -12.22
C ALA A 66 8.55 -10.93 -11.00
N LEU A 67 8.86 -11.78 -10.01
CA LEU A 67 8.07 -11.85 -8.78
C LEU A 67 8.24 -10.60 -7.93
N PHE A 68 9.44 -10.04 -7.86
CA PHE A 68 9.68 -8.78 -7.16
C PHE A 68 8.90 -7.61 -7.78
N GLU A 69 8.89 -7.52 -9.11
CA GLU A 69 8.11 -6.52 -9.84
C GLU A 69 6.61 -6.69 -9.59
N ALA A 70 6.10 -7.93 -9.63
CA ALA A 70 4.71 -8.22 -9.33
C ALA A 70 4.31 -7.79 -7.90
N LEU A 71 5.17 -8.05 -6.90
CA LEU A 71 4.97 -7.60 -5.53
C LEU A 71 4.94 -6.08 -5.43
N LEU A 72 5.90 -5.38 -6.06
CA LEU A 72 5.94 -3.92 -6.08
C LEU A 72 4.70 -3.32 -6.73
N ASN A 73 4.23 -3.89 -7.84
CA ASN A 73 3.02 -3.43 -8.52
C ASN A 73 1.78 -3.66 -7.68
N SER A 74 1.67 -4.82 -7.02
CA SER A 74 0.57 -5.10 -6.07
C SER A 74 0.56 -4.10 -4.91
N LEU A 75 1.71 -3.80 -4.31
CA LEU A 75 1.86 -2.79 -3.26
C LEU A 75 1.45 -1.39 -3.73
N LYS A 76 1.89 -0.97 -4.92
CA LYS A 76 1.51 0.31 -5.52
C LYS A 76 0.00 0.40 -5.75
N ASN A 77 -0.60 -0.67 -6.28
CA ASN A 77 -2.04 -0.72 -6.53
C ASN A 77 -2.83 -0.66 -5.22
N ALA A 78 -2.43 -1.44 -4.20
CA ALA A 78 -3.07 -1.41 -2.89
C ALA A 78 -2.94 -0.05 -2.21
N GLN A 79 -1.80 0.64 -2.34
CA GLN A 79 -1.63 2.00 -1.84
C GLN A 79 -2.55 2.99 -2.57
N LYS A 80 -2.66 2.87 -3.90
CA LYS A 80 -3.55 3.70 -4.72
C LYS A 80 -5.01 3.48 -4.34
N GLU A 81 -5.46 2.24 -4.25
CA GLU A 81 -6.84 1.89 -3.85
C GLU A 81 -7.15 2.42 -2.45
N ASN A 82 -6.25 2.23 -1.49
CA ASN A 82 -6.42 2.79 -0.15
C ASN A 82 -6.54 4.31 -0.16
N PHE A 83 -5.76 4.99 -0.99
CA PHE A 83 -5.82 6.43 -1.15
C PHE A 83 -7.17 6.88 -1.73
N GLU A 84 -7.62 6.23 -2.81
CA GLU A 84 -8.90 6.50 -3.47
C GLU A 84 -10.08 6.30 -2.52
N LEU A 85 -10.08 5.21 -1.73
CA LEU A 85 -11.11 4.94 -0.71
C LEU A 85 -11.13 5.99 0.40
N LYS A 86 -9.97 6.43 0.89
CA LYS A 86 -9.90 7.51 1.89
C LYS A 86 -10.44 8.83 1.32
N LEU A 87 -10.14 9.13 0.05
CA LEU A 87 -10.62 10.33 -0.62
C LEU A 87 -12.13 10.29 -0.79
N GLU A 88 -12.66 9.17 -1.29
CA GLU A 88 -14.09 8.93 -1.43
C GLU A 88 -14.81 9.14 -0.10
N ARG A 89 -14.32 8.51 0.98
CA ARG A 89 -14.89 8.64 2.31
C ARG A 89 -14.92 10.11 2.79
N SER A 90 -13.84 10.85 2.58
CA SER A 90 -13.76 12.26 3.00
C SER A 90 -14.72 13.16 2.21
N ILE A 91 -14.87 12.90 0.90
CA ILE A 91 -15.84 13.60 0.06
C ILE A 91 -17.27 13.35 0.57
N TRP A 92 -17.66 12.09 0.79
CA TRP A 92 -18.99 11.74 1.28
C TRP A 92 -19.33 12.38 2.62
N GLN A 93 -18.35 12.50 3.54
CA GLN A 93 -18.54 13.17 4.83
C GLN A 93 -18.91 14.65 4.71
N HIS A 94 -18.58 15.29 3.58
CA HIS A 94 -18.87 16.70 3.33
C HIS A 94 -20.13 16.93 2.49
N ILE A 95 -20.86 15.87 2.14
CA ILE A 95 -22.13 15.85 1.39
C ILE A 95 -21.99 16.60 0.05
N PRO A 96 -21.38 15.97 -0.96
CA PRO A 96 -21.25 16.58 -2.28
C PRO A 96 -22.63 16.72 -2.95
N VAL A 97 -22.82 17.79 -3.73
CA VAL A 97 -23.98 17.91 -4.63
C VAL A 97 -23.80 16.96 -5.81
N ASP A 98 -22.60 16.98 -6.41
CA ASP A 98 -22.16 16.04 -7.44
C ASP A 98 -20.81 15.44 -7.01
N PHE A 99 -20.77 14.11 -6.87
CA PHE A 99 -19.56 13.39 -6.45
C PHE A 99 -18.46 13.45 -7.51
N GLY A 100 -18.82 13.31 -8.79
CA GLY A 100 -17.86 13.28 -9.90
C GLY A 100 -17.14 14.61 -10.08
N ASP A 101 -17.84 15.71 -9.88
CA ASP A 101 -17.27 17.06 -9.94
C ASP A 101 -16.28 17.30 -8.79
N VAL A 102 -16.70 16.99 -7.55
CA VAL A 102 -15.82 17.13 -6.37
C VAL A 102 -14.59 16.24 -6.49
N TRP A 103 -14.76 15.00 -6.97
CA TRP A 103 -13.67 14.07 -7.22
C TRP A 103 -12.65 14.63 -8.21
N SER A 104 -13.13 15.14 -9.35
CA SER A 104 -12.27 15.69 -10.40
C SER A 104 -11.45 16.89 -9.91
N VAL A 105 -12.09 17.80 -9.16
CA VAL A 105 -11.41 18.95 -8.54
C VAL A 105 -10.39 18.50 -7.50
N ALA A 106 -10.75 17.54 -6.64
CA ALA A 106 -9.84 17.02 -5.62
C ALA A 106 -8.61 16.34 -6.23
N ILE A 107 -8.78 15.49 -7.24
CA ILE A 107 -7.67 14.85 -7.94
C ILE A 107 -6.77 15.88 -8.61
N ASN A 108 -7.32 16.92 -9.23
CA ASN A 108 -6.53 17.99 -9.85
C ASN A 108 -5.73 18.78 -8.81
N GLU A 109 -6.34 19.14 -7.68
CA GLU A 109 -5.68 19.82 -6.56
C GLU A 109 -4.54 18.97 -5.98
N ILE A 110 -4.73 17.64 -5.92
CA ILE A 110 -3.72 16.70 -5.42
C ILE A 110 -2.57 16.55 -6.43
N LYS A 111 -2.86 16.38 -7.72
CA LYS A 111 -1.84 16.24 -8.77
C LYS A 111 -1.02 17.52 -8.97
N GLY A 112 -1.63 18.69 -8.78
CA GLY A 112 -0.97 19.99 -8.90
C GLY A 112 0.03 20.29 -7.78
N LYS A 113 -0.01 19.54 -6.67
CA LYS A 113 0.85 19.76 -5.50
C LYS A 113 1.85 18.62 -5.30
N LYS A 114 3.13 18.96 -5.24
CA LYS A 114 4.17 18.02 -4.78
C LYS A 114 4.12 17.90 -3.26
N PHE A 115 3.35 16.94 -2.76
CA PHE A 115 3.35 16.64 -1.33
C PHE A 115 4.62 15.90 -0.92
N LYS A 116 5.30 16.39 0.12
CA LYS A 116 6.47 15.71 0.72
C LYS A 116 6.08 14.57 1.67
N LYS A 117 4.80 14.50 2.07
CA LYS A 117 4.18 13.49 2.96
C LYS A 117 2.78 13.17 2.44
N GLU A 118 2.18 12.07 2.88
CA GLU A 118 0.79 11.74 2.54
C GLU A 118 -0.13 12.92 2.89
N PRO A 119 -0.87 13.48 1.93
CA PRO A 119 -1.68 14.67 2.16
C PRO A 119 -2.87 14.38 3.06
N ASN A 120 -3.23 15.34 3.92
CA ASN A 120 -4.45 15.26 4.71
C ASN A 120 -5.66 15.55 3.83
N LEU A 121 -6.39 14.49 3.45
CA LEU A 121 -7.50 14.57 2.51
C LEU A 121 -8.66 15.42 3.05
N ASP A 122 -8.96 15.37 4.35
CA ASP A 122 -10.00 16.20 4.95
C ASP A 122 -9.70 17.70 4.87
N GLN A 123 -8.42 18.07 4.99
CA GLN A 123 -8.02 19.47 4.81
C GLN A 123 -8.17 19.91 3.35
N ILE A 124 -7.89 19.02 2.40
CA ILE A 124 -8.08 19.29 0.98
C ILE A 124 -9.58 19.49 0.67
N ILE A 125 -10.44 18.58 1.13
CA ILE A 125 -11.90 18.72 0.91
C ILE A 125 -12.45 19.99 1.57
N LYS A 126 -12.00 20.33 2.79
CA LYS A 126 -12.38 21.60 3.44
C LYS A 126 -11.94 22.83 2.65
N LYS A 127 -10.76 22.79 2.02
CA LYS A 127 -10.27 23.86 1.15
C LYS A 127 -11.15 23.97 -0.09
N ILE A 128 -11.46 22.86 -0.76
CA ILE A 128 -12.33 22.82 -1.94
C ILE A 128 -13.72 23.33 -1.58
N LYS A 129 -14.27 22.97 -0.42
CA LYS A 129 -15.57 23.50 0.05
C LYS A 129 -15.57 25.02 0.27
N ARG A 130 -14.43 25.62 0.62
CA ARG A 130 -14.29 27.08 0.74
C ARG A 130 -14.14 27.77 -0.61
N GLU A 131 -13.41 27.15 -1.53
CA GLU A 131 -13.13 27.71 -2.86
C GLU A 131 -14.30 27.50 -3.84
N HIS A 132 -15.02 26.39 -3.68
CA HIS A 132 -16.15 25.96 -4.50
C HIS A 132 -17.31 25.47 -3.61
N PRO A 133 -17.97 26.36 -2.85
CA PRO A 133 -19.07 25.98 -1.95
C PRO A 133 -20.27 25.38 -2.70
N ASN A 134 -20.46 25.76 -3.97
CA ASN A 134 -21.51 25.24 -4.86
C ASN A 134 -21.42 23.74 -5.14
N LEU A 135 -20.26 23.11 -4.91
CA LEU A 135 -20.07 21.68 -5.10
C LEU A 135 -20.56 20.85 -3.90
N PHE A 136 -20.91 21.49 -2.78
CA PHE A 136 -21.34 20.84 -1.55
C PHE A 136 -22.71 21.33 -1.12
N VAL A 137 -23.48 20.44 -0.49
CA VAL A 137 -24.80 20.80 0.01
C VAL A 137 -24.67 21.76 1.19
N ASP A 138 -25.35 22.90 1.09
CA ASP A 138 -25.52 23.82 2.20
C ASP A 138 -26.83 23.51 2.94
N MET A 139 -26.70 22.83 4.08
CA MET A 139 -27.85 22.50 4.93
C MET A 139 -28.56 23.75 5.49
N GLN A 140 -27.86 24.88 5.65
CA GLN A 140 -28.48 26.12 6.16
C GLN A 140 -29.50 26.67 5.17
N ASN A 141 -29.18 26.61 3.87
CA ASN A 141 -30.08 27.04 2.80
C ASN A 141 -31.29 26.10 2.65
N LEU A 142 -31.09 24.78 2.74
CA LEU A 142 -32.19 23.80 2.66
C LEU A 142 -33.23 23.96 3.79
N ILE A 143 -32.80 24.38 4.98
CA ILE A 143 -33.69 24.60 6.13
C ILE A 143 -34.44 25.93 6.00
N HIS A 144 -33.84 26.97 5.40
CA HIS A 144 -34.52 28.26 5.19
C HIS A 144 -35.57 28.19 4.08
N THR A 145 -35.31 27.51 2.96
CA THR A 145 -36.29 27.38 1.86
C THR A 145 -37.56 26.66 2.28
N ASN A 146 -37.49 25.71 3.22
CA ASN A 146 -38.68 25.02 3.75
C ASN A 146 -39.54 25.87 4.70
N LYS A 147 -39.01 26.97 5.26
CA LYS A 147 -39.78 27.87 6.13
C LYS A 147 -40.56 28.94 5.36
N GLU A 148 -40.21 29.23 4.12
CA GLU A 148 -40.92 30.22 3.28
C GLU A 148 -42.06 29.60 2.46
N ILE A 149 -42.25 28.28 2.52
CA ILE A 149 -43.30 27.53 1.81
C ILE A 149 -44.40 27.03 2.78
N GLN A 150 -44.39 27.47 4.05
CA GLN A 150 -45.47 27.22 5.02
C GLN A 150 -46.25 28.48 5.36
#